data_AF-A0A4S3LDF0-F1
#
_entry.id   AF-A0A4S3LDF0-F1
#
_cell.length_a   1.000
_cell.length_b   1.000
_cell.length_c   1.000
_cell.angle_alpha   90.00
_cell.angle_beta   90.00
_cell.angle_gamma   90.00
#
_symmetry.space_group_name_H-M   'P 1'
#
loop_
_entity.id
_entity.type
_entity.pdbx_description
1 polymer ?
#
loop_
_entity_poly.entity_id
_entity_poly.type
_entity_poly.pdbx_seq_one_letter_code
_entity_poly.pdbx_strand_id
1 'polypeptide(L)'
;MSQMNNWELMQTPAEMQTQISKNQGYIFNQNSTPEWQAQIEQGIALIKSHINHTEKPFSGVSPAELAEQFRHIDLTKPLAGTRLALEELDDLYLQHAVYFHHPKYLAHLNCPTVVPSQLAELFISAINSSVDTWDQSAGGTLIEQKVIDWTLARIGFGAQSDGIFTSGGTQ
;
A
#
# COMPACT_ATOMS: atom_id res chain seq x y z
N MET A 1 16.61 -18.25 -50.51
CA MET A 1 16.71 -18.58 -49.07
C MET A 1 15.69 -17.73 -48.35
N SER A 2 14.52 -18.31 -48.06
CA SER A 2 13.42 -17.64 -47.38
C SER A 2 13.77 -17.52 -45.89
N GLN A 3 13.80 -16.31 -45.35
CA GLN A 3 13.92 -16.10 -43.90
C GLN A 3 12.65 -16.64 -43.23
N MET A 4 12.80 -17.63 -42.35
CA MET A 4 11.73 -18.10 -41.47
C MET A 4 11.47 -17.00 -40.42
N ASN A 5 10.19 -16.65 -40.25
CA ASN A 5 9.75 -15.67 -39.27
C ASN A 5 9.83 -16.24 -37.84
N ASN A 6 10.32 -15.44 -36.91
CA ASN A 6 10.63 -15.78 -35.51
C ASN A 6 9.42 -16.05 -34.59
N TRP A 7 8.24 -16.37 -35.13
CA TRP A 7 7.02 -16.64 -34.33
C TRP A 7 6.77 -18.14 -34.08
N GLU A 8 7.57 -19.05 -34.64
CA GLU A 8 7.42 -20.51 -34.49
C GLU A 8 8.11 -21.11 -33.25
N LEU A 9 8.66 -20.30 -32.34
CA LEU A 9 9.02 -20.78 -31.00
C LEU A 9 7.76 -20.83 -30.13
N MET A 10 6.83 -21.72 -30.46
CA MET A 10 5.73 -22.10 -29.56
C MET A 10 6.34 -22.74 -28.31
N GLN A 11 6.41 -21.97 -27.21
CA GLN A 11 6.60 -22.54 -25.88
C GLN A 11 5.56 -23.63 -25.67
N THR A 12 5.98 -24.79 -25.17
CA THR A 12 5.06 -25.90 -24.95
C THR A 12 3.98 -25.49 -23.95
N PRO A 13 2.76 -26.06 -24.02
CA PRO A 13 1.70 -25.79 -23.04
C PRO A 13 2.15 -25.99 -21.58
N ALA A 14 3.09 -26.90 -21.34
CA ALA A 14 3.70 -27.15 -20.04
C ALA A 14 4.67 -26.02 -19.60
N GLU A 15 5.46 -25.47 -20.52
CA GLU A 15 6.33 -24.31 -20.25
C GLU A 15 5.51 -23.04 -20.02
N MET A 16 4.44 -22.81 -20.81
CA MET A 16 3.48 -21.74 -20.55
C MET A 16 2.78 -21.93 -19.20
N GLN A 17 2.32 -23.14 -18.86
CA GLN A 17 1.72 -23.42 -17.55
C GLN A 17 2.70 -23.22 -16.39
N THR A 18 3.97 -23.58 -16.57
CA THR A 18 5.01 -23.39 -15.53
C THR A 18 5.38 -21.92 -15.36
N GLN A 19 5.38 -21.14 -16.44
CA GLN A 19 5.62 -19.71 -16.40
C GLN A 19 4.41 -18.93 -15.85
N ILE A 20 3.18 -19.36 -16.20
CA ILE A 20 1.93 -18.86 -15.63
C ILE A 20 1.86 -19.21 -14.14
N SER A 21 2.21 -20.43 -13.71
CA SER A 21 2.17 -20.82 -12.29
C SER A 21 3.23 -20.08 -11.46
N LYS A 22 4.43 -19.85 -12.01
CA LYS A 22 5.43 -18.96 -11.40
C LYS A 22 4.93 -17.51 -11.31
N ASN A 23 4.19 -17.03 -12.30
CA ASN A 23 3.65 -15.67 -12.32
C ASN A 23 2.33 -15.50 -11.53
N GLN A 24 1.68 -16.58 -11.11
CA GLN A 24 0.45 -16.53 -10.32
C GLN A 24 0.69 -16.38 -8.82
N GLY A 25 1.91 -16.65 -8.33
CA GLY A 25 2.23 -16.62 -6.90
C GLY A 25 2.12 -15.26 -6.23
N TYR A 26 2.13 -14.16 -6.99
CA TYR A 26 2.07 -12.79 -6.47
C TYR A 26 0.78 -12.04 -6.85
N ILE A 27 -0.12 -12.64 -7.64
CA ILE A 27 -1.40 -12.01 -8.00
C ILE A 27 -2.41 -12.30 -6.89
N PHE A 28 -3.05 -11.26 -6.36
CA PHE A 28 -4.12 -11.41 -5.38
C PHE A 28 -5.39 -11.98 -6.05
N ASN A 29 -5.82 -13.15 -5.60
CA ASN A 29 -7.02 -13.85 -6.07
C ASN A 29 -7.41 -14.95 -5.05
N GLN A 30 -8.45 -15.72 -5.32
CA GLN A 30 -8.96 -16.77 -4.43
C GLN A 30 -7.92 -17.83 -4.03
N ASN A 31 -6.90 -18.06 -4.86
CA ASN A 31 -5.86 -19.05 -4.60
C ASN A 31 -4.71 -18.51 -3.74
N SER A 32 -4.54 -17.18 -3.69
CA SER A 32 -3.48 -16.52 -2.91
C SER A 32 -3.97 -15.94 -1.57
N THR A 33 -5.25 -16.07 -1.24
CA THR A 33 -5.80 -15.56 0.03
C THR A 33 -5.10 -16.09 1.29
N PRO A 34 -4.66 -17.37 1.38
CA PRO A 34 -3.95 -17.84 2.58
C PRO A 34 -2.57 -17.19 2.73
N GLU A 35 -1.83 -17.06 1.63
CA GLU A 35 -0.52 -16.40 1.61
C GLU A 35 -0.65 -14.89 1.90
N TRP A 36 -1.63 -14.24 1.28
CA TRP A 36 -1.96 -12.83 1.52
C TRP A 36 -2.25 -12.55 2.99
N GLN A 37 -3.09 -13.39 3.63
CA GLN A 37 -3.38 -13.28 5.05
C GLN A 37 -2.10 -13.44 5.89
N ALA A 38 -1.32 -14.49 5.62
CA ALA A 38 -0.09 -14.76 6.38
C ALA A 38 0.93 -13.61 6.27
N GLN A 39 1.05 -12.98 5.11
CA GLN A 39 1.95 -11.83 4.90
C GLN A 39 1.45 -10.56 5.61
N ILE A 40 0.14 -10.29 5.57
CA ILE A 40 -0.46 -9.18 6.31
C ILE A 40 -0.27 -9.35 7.81
N GLU A 41 -0.49 -10.56 8.33
CA GLU A 41 -0.30 -10.85 9.76
C GLU A 41 1.16 -10.64 10.21
N GLN A 42 2.14 -10.97 9.37
CA GLN A 42 3.56 -10.65 9.62
C GLN A 42 3.79 -9.13 9.69
N GLY A 43 3.24 -8.36 8.75
CA GLY A 43 3.32 -6.90 8.75
C GLY A 43 2.66 -6.28 9.99
N ILE A 44 1.47 -6.78 10.38
CA ILE A 44 0.77 -6.36 11.59
C ILE A 44 1.62 -6.64 12.83
N ALA A 45 2.25 -7.81 12.92
CA ALA A 45 3.11 -8.16 14.05
C ALA A 45 4.31 -7.20 14.16
N LEU A 46 4.95 -6.87 13.02
CA LEU A 46 6.07 -5.93 12.97
C LEU A 46 5.65 -4.51 13.37
N ILE A 47 4.56 -3.98 12.80
CA ILE A 47 4.01 -2.67 13.15
C ILE A 47 3.67 -2.59 14.64
N LYS A 48 2.98 -3.61 15.18
CA LYS A 48 2.64 -3.68 16.61
C LYS A 48 3.89 -3.67 17.48
N SER A 49 4.94 -4.38 17.08
CA SER A 49 6.21 -4.37 17.81
C SER A 49 6.76 -2.95 17.92
N HIS A 50 6.84 -2.22 16.80
CA HIS A 50 7.33 -0.85 16.77
C HIS A 50 6.48 0.11 17.61
N ILE A 51 5.17 0.16 17.35
CA ILE A 51 4.26 1.09 18.07
C ILE A 51 4.36 0.92 19.59
N ASN A 52 4.53 -0.32 20.08
CA ASN A 52 4.59 -0.61 21.51
C ASN A 52 5.96 -0.31 22.15
N HIS A 53 7.05 -0.25 21.37
CA HIS A 53 8.40 -0.04 21.88
C HIS A 53 9.00 1.33 21.51
N THR A 54 8.31 2.15 20.70
CA THR A 54 8.75 3.50 20.36
C THR A 54 8.69 4.44 21.56
N GLU A 55 9.86 4.83 22.10
CA GLU A 55 9.98 5.76 23.24
C GLU A 55 10.15 7.24 22.86
N LYS A 56 10.42 7.50 21.57
CA LYS A 56 10.66 8.83 21.00
C LYS A 56 10.01 8.95 19.62
N PRO A 57 9.55 10.15 19.20
CA PRO A 57 8.81 10.32 17.96
C PRO A 57 9.67 10.16 16.69
N PHE A 58 10.99 10.22 16.81
CA PHE A 58 11.94 10.05 15.71
C PHE A 58 13.28 9.56 16.25
N SER A 59 14.00 8.75 15.47
CA SER A 59 15.30 8.21 15.86
C SER A 59 16.37 9.29 16.06
N GLY A 60 16.30 10.38 15.30
CA GLY A 60 17.33 11.42 15.24
C GLY A 60 18.40 11.17 14.16
N VAL A 61 18.28 10.10 13.37
CA VAL A 61 19.21 9.82 12.26
C VAL A 61 19.27 10.99 11.29
N SER A 62 20.46 11.33 10.82
CA SER A 62 20.60 12.36 9.79
C SER A 62 20.28 11.79 8.39
N PRO A 63 19.85 12.64 7.44
CA PRO A 63 19.63 12.19 6.07
C PRO A 63 20.87 11.55 5.42
N ALA A 64 22.07 12.04 5.74
CA ALA A 64 23.32 11.52 5.19
C ALA A 64 23.65 10.12 5.72
N GLU A 65 23.45 9.90 7.03
CA GLU A 65 23.65 8.58 7.66
C GLU A 65 22.67 7.55 7.10
N LEU A 66 21.39 7.90 6.96
CA LEU A 66 20.39 6.98 6.42
C LEU A 66 20.62 6.71 4.93
N ALA A 67 20.92 7.74 4.13
CA ALA A 67 21.19 7.60 2.70
C ALA A 67 22.37 6.66 2.40
N GLU A 68 23.38 6.62 3.27
CA GLU A 68 24.49 5.66 3.12
C GLU A 68 24.00 4.21 3.18
N GLN A 69 23.11 3.89 4.10
CA GLN A 69 22.56 2.52 4.22
C GLN A 69 21.79 2.11 2.95
N PHE A 70 21.06 3.06 2.35
CA PHE A 70 20.33 2.82 1.10
C PHE A 70 21.23 2.59 -0.13
N ARG A 71 22.50 3.00 -0.11
CA ARG A 71 23.43 2.79 -1.24
C ARG A 71 23.74 1.31 -1.51
N HIS A 72 23.47 0.43 -0.55
CA HIS A 72 23.69 -1.00 -0.68
C HIS A 72 22.52 -1.76 -1.31
N ILE A 73 21.38 -1.10 -1.51
CA ILE A 73 20.17 -1.73 -2.07
C ILE A 73 20.34 -1.91 -3.58
N ASP A 74 20.28 -3.16 -4.03
CA ASP A 74 20.24 -3.51 -5.45
C ASP A 74 18.87 -4.12 -5.80
N LEU A 75 17.97 -3.28 -6.32
CA LEU A 75 16.61 -3.70 -6.70
C LEU A 75 16.58 -4.69 -7.89
N THR A 76 17.71 -4.91 -8.57
CA THR A 76 17.82 -5.96 -9.60
C THR A 76 18.06 -7.36 -9.01
N LYS A 77 18.38 -7.42 -7.72
CA LYS A 77 18.57 -8.65 -6.94
C LYS A 77 17.55 -8.71 -5.80
N PRO A 78 16.29 -9.06 -6.10
CA PRO A 78 15.23 -9.08 -5.08
C PRO A 78 15.56 -10.09 -3.98
N LEU A 79 15.16 -9.73 -2.75
CA LEU A 79 15.27 -10.62 -1.61
C LEU A 79 14.39 -11.87 -1.81
N ALA A 80 14.78 -12.97 -1.17
CA ALA A 80 14.15 -14.29 -1.37
C ALA A 80 12.72 -14.44 -0.79
N GLY A 81 12.09 -13.36 -0.33
CA GLY A 81 10.70 -13.37 0.13
C GLY A 81 10.37 -12.25 1.11
N THR A 82 9.07 -12.15 1.45
CA THR A 82 8.50 -11.07 2.27
C THR A 82 9.17 -10.94 3.64
N ARG A 83 9.55 -12.03 4.30
CA ARG A 83 10.25 -11.97 5.60
C ARG A 83 11.55 -11.15 5.53
N LEU A 84 12.41 -11.42 4.55
CA LEU A 84 13.68 -10.70 4.38
C LEU A 84 13.42 -9.24 4.01
N ALA A 85 12.39 -8.97 3.18
CA ALA A 85 12.00 -7.60 2.86
C ALA A 85 11.46 -6.84 4.08
N LEU A 86 10.74 -7.50 4.98
CA LEU A 86 10.28 -6.91 6.24
C LEU A 86 11.43 -6.64 7.21
N GLU A 87 12.46 -7.50 7.24
CA GLU A 87 13.70 -7.27 8.02
C GLU A 87 14.46 -6.05 7.47
N GLU A 88 14.65 -5.95 6.16
CA GLU A 88 15.27 -4.77 5.54
C GLU A 88 14.43 -3.49 5.75
N LEU A 89 13.10 -3.59 5.67
CA LEU A 89 12.18 -2.48 5.94
C LEU A 89 12.21 -2.04 7.41
N ASP A 90 12.38 -2.98 8.34
CA ASP A 90 12.57 -2.66 9.76
C ASP A 90 13.80 -1.77 9.93
N ASP A 91 14.96 -2.25 9.49
CA ASP A 91 16.24 -1.58 9.62
C ASP A 91 16.26 -0.19 8.96
N LEU A 92 15.77 -0.10 7.72
CA LEU A 92 15.90 1.11 6.91
C LEU A 92 14.79 2.13 7.13
N TYR A 93 13.59 1.69 7.50
CA TYR A 93 12.43 2.57 7.60
C TYR A 93 11.86 2.62 9.02
N LEU A 94 11.40 1.49 9.58
CA LEU A 94 10.62 1.54 10.81
C LEU A 94 11.44 2.03 12.00
N GLN A 95 12.69 1.60 12.15
CA GLN A 95 13.62 2.13 13.17
C GLN A 95 13.79 3.66 13.11
N HIS A 96 13.57 4.25 11.93
CA HIS A 96 13.84 5.66 11.64
C HIS A 96 12.58 6.47 11.32
N ALA A 97 11.39 5.87 11.29
CA ALA A 97 10.16 6.56 10.95
C ALA A 97 9.85 7.70 11.94
N VAL A 98 9.12 8.70 11.47
CA VAL A 98 8.54 9.73 12.33
C VAL A 98 7.17 9.25 12.79
N TYR A 99 7.07 8.85 14.05
CA TYR A 99 5.85 8.29 14.63
C TYR A 99 4.90 9.37 15.12
N PHE A 100 3.98 9.81 14.25
CA PHE A 100 3.03 10.90 14.55
C PHE A 100 2.06 10.60 15.69
N HIS A 101 1.83 9.33 16.03
CA HIS A 101 1.03 8.94 17.20
C HIS A 101 1.78 9.08 18.53
N HIS A 102 3.09 9.27 18.51
CA HIS A 102 3.88 9.42 19.73
C HIS A 102 3.58 10.78 20.38
N PRO A 103 3.23 10.86 21.70
CA PRO A 103 2.75 12.10 22.33
C PRO A 103 3.72 13.30 22.29
N LYS A 104 5.01 13.04 22.09
CA LYS A 104 6.04 14.09 21.95
C LYS A 104 6.18 14.62 20.51
N TYR A 105 5.46 14.08 19.53
CA TYR A 105 5.40 14.65 18.18
C TYR A 105 4.39 15.81 18.16
N LEU A 106 4.87 17.04 18.01
CA LEU A 106 4.04 18.25 18.10
C LEU A 106 4.44 19.31 17.06
N ALA A 107 4.92 18.87 15.88
CA ALA A 107 5.55 19.77 14.91
C ALA A 107 4.58 20.32 13.85
N HIS A 108 3.95 19.45 13.07
CA HIS A 108 3.20 19.82 11.86
C HIS A 108 1.77 19.28 11.91
N LEU A 109 0.97 19.60 10.88
CA LEU A 109 -0.40 19.12 10.69
C LEU A 109 -0.47 17.64 10.25
N ASN A 110 0.37 16.80 10.85
CA ASN A 110 0.30 15.35 10.68
C ASN A 110 -0.47 14.77 11.87
N CYS A 111 -1.68 14.31 11.62
CA CYS A 111 -2.51 13.72 12.65
C CYS A 111 -2.15 12.24 12.89
N PRO A 112 -2.31 11.74 14.12
CA PRO A 112 -2.47 10.31 14.33
C PRO A 112 -3.69 9.80 13.56
N THR A 113 -3.54 8.70 12.83
CA THR A 113 -4.66 8.06 12.11
C THR A 113 -5.56 7.28 13.07
N VAL A 114 -6.86 7.19 12.77
CA VAL A 114 -7.80 6.36 13.54
C VAL A 114 -7.86 4.93 13.00
N VAL A 115 -8.11 3.94 13.88
CA VAL A 115 -8.18 2.51 13.52
C VAL A 115 -9.14 2.21 12.36
N PRO A 116 -10.35 2.80 12.28
CA PRO A 116 -11.23 2.59 11.12
C PRO A 116 -10.63 3.03 9.79
N SER A 117 -9.78 4.08 9.78
CA SER A 117 -9.09 4.53 8.58
C SER A 117 -8.07 3.50 8.09
N GLN A 118 -7.32 2.88 9.01
CA GLN A 118 -6.36 1.84 8.67
C GLN A 118 -7.05 0.59 8.12
N LEU A 119 -8.20 0.23 8.68
CA LEU A 119 -9.01 -0.87 8.13
C LEU A 119 -9.53 -0.53 6.73
N ALA A 120 -9.96 0.71 6.49
CA ALA A 120 -10.41 1.14 5.17
C ALA A 120 -9.30 0.98 4.11
N GLU A 121 -8.04 1.31 4.42
CA GLU A 121 -6.89 1.11 3.53
C GLU A 121 -6.69 -0.36 3.14
N LEU A 122 -6.97 -1.30 4.06
CA LEU A 122 -6.93 -2.73 3.74
C LEU A 122 -8.00 -3.09 2.68
N PHE A 123 -9.21 -2.55 2.80
CA PHE A 123 -10.26 -2.78 1.80
C PHE A 123 -9.96 -2.10 0.47
N ILE A 124 -9.45 -0.86 0.51
CA ILE A 124 -9.07 -0.11 -0.70
C ILE A 124 -8.00 -0.87 -1.49
N SER A 125 -6.94 -1.33 -0.82
CA SER A 125 -5.86 -2.07 -1.47
C SER A 125 -6.28 -3.46 -1.98
N ALA A 126 -7.17 -4.16 -1.26
CA ALA A 126 -7.63 -5.49 -1.67
C ALA A 126 -8.64 -5.45 -2.83
N ILE A 127 -9.54 -4.46 -2.86
CA ILE A 127 -10.60 -4.34 -3.88
C ILE A 127 -10.14 -3.52 -5.09
N ASN A 128 -9.27 -2.52 -4.86
CA ASN A 128 -8.64 -1.71 -5.90
C ASN A 128 -9.65 -1.09 -6.90
N SER A 129 -10.75 -0.54 -6.38
CA SER A 129 -11.75 0.17 -7.20
C SER A 129 -11.19 1.49 -7.73
N SER A 130 -11.46 1.77 -9.01
CA SER A 130 -11.25 3.10 -9.59
C SER A 130 -12.56 3.88 -9.56
N VAL A 131 -12.57 5.03 -8.88
CA VAL A 131 -13.79 5.82 -8.61
C VAL A 131 -14.10 6.87 -9.67
N ASP A 132 -13.39 6.83 -10.81
CA ASP A 132 -13.63 7.70 -11.97
C ASP A 132 -14.91 7.32 -12.74
N THR A 133 -15.27 6.03 -12.78
CA THR A 133 -16.49 5.55 -13.44
C THR A 133 -17.24 4.50 -12.65
N TRP A 134 -18.55 4.41 -12.92
CA TRP A 134 -19.46 3.49 -12.24
C TRP A 134 -19.08 2.01 -12.40
N ASP A 135 -18.68 1.59 -13.59
CA ASP A 135 -18.32 0.19 -13.89
C ASP A 135 -17.01 -0.26 -13.22
N GLN A 136 -16.23 0.67 -12.66
CA GLN A 136 -14.98 0.38 -11.95
C GLN A 136 -15.09 0.48 -10.42
N SER A 137 -16.20 1.01 -9.88
CA SER A 137 -16.37 1.24 -8.44
C SER A 137 -17.75 0.90 -7.87
N ALA A 138 -18.82 0.97 -8.67
CA ALA A 138 -20.20 0.66 -8.30
C ALA A 138 -20.60 1.24 -6.92
N GLY A 139 -20.65 0.40 -5.89
CA GLY A 139 -20.94 0.83 -4.52
C GLY A 139 -19.97 1.89 -3.98
N GLY A 140 -18.71 1.89 -4.42
CA GLY A 140 -17.70 2.89 -4.09
C GLY A 140 -18.14 4.31 -4.48
N THR A 141 -18.69 4.49 -5.68
CA THR A 141 -19.25 5.79 -6.14
C THR A 141 -20.33 6.30 -5.18
N LEU A 142 -21.24 5.41 -4.76
CA LEU A 142 -22.35 5.81 -3.87
C LEU A 142 -21.88 6.06 -2.44
N ILE A 143 -20.87 5.33 -1.96
CA ILE A 143 -20.22 5.59 -0.68
C ILE A 143 -19.60 6.98 -0.69
N GLU A 144 -18.86 7.32 -1.76
CA GLU A 144 -18.25 8.64 -1.92
C GLU A 144 -19.30 9.75 -1.88
N GLN A 145 -20.34 9.65 -2.71
CA GLN A 145 -21.44 10.61 -2.71
C GLN A 145 -22.07 10.74 -1.33
N LYS A 146 -22.23 9.63 -0.60
CA LYS A 146 -22.86 9.67 0.73
C LYS A 146 -22.03 10.42 1.76
N VAL A 147 -20.70 10.32 1.68
CA VAL A 147 -19.79 11.08 2.56
C VAL A 147 -19.75 12.55 2.15
N ILE A 148 -19.81 12.86 0.85
CA ILE A 148 -19.94 14.23 0.34
C ILE A 148 -21.22 14.87 0.88
N ASP A 149 -22.39 14.25 0.67
CA ASP A 149 -23.68 14.73 1.16
C ASP A 149 -23.66 14.97 2.68
N TRP A 150 -23.10 14.02 3.43
CA TRP A 150 -22.95 14.14 4.88
C TRP A 150 -22.07 15.33 5.26
N THR A 151 -20.96 15.54 4.55
CA THR A 151 -20.02 16.65 4.81
C THR A 151 -20.66 18.00 4.51
N LEU A 152 -21.33 18.13 3.37
CA LEU A 152 -22.07 19.34 2.98
C LEU A 152 -23.12 19.71 4.03
N ALA A 153 -23.87 18.72 4.55
CA ALA A 153 -24.83 18.93 5.62
C ALA A 153 -24.17 19.40 6.93
N ARG A 154 -22.96 18.93 7.25
CA ARG A 154 -22.21 19.39 8.44
C ARG A 154 -21.65 20.80 8.29
N ILE A 155 -21.28 21.21 7.08
CA ILE A 155 -20.84 22.58 6.80
C ILE A 155 -22.04 23.55 6.78
N GLY A 156 -23.25 23.06 6.50
CA GLY A 156 -24.47 23.87 6.42
C GLY A 156 -24.75 24.41 5.01
N PHE A 157 -24.25 23.70 3.99
CA PHE A 157 -24.46 24.08 2.59
C PHE A 157 -25.86 23.71 2.08
N GLY A 158 -26.35 24.44 1.08
CA GLY A 158 -27.72 24.30 0.55
C GLY A 158 -27.89 23.10 -0.38
N ALA A 159 -29.13 22.79 -0.74
CA ALA A 159 -29.50 21.58 -1.51
C ALA A 159 -28.94 21.50 -2.95
N GLN A 160 -28.38 22.58 -3.49
CA GLN A 160 -27.72 22.60 -4.80
C GLN A 160 -26.19 22.45 -4.72
N SER A 161 -25.66 22.22 -3.53
CA SER A 161 -24.22 22.08 -3.32
C SER A 161 -23.79 20.64 -3.63
N ASP A 162 -22.56 20.49 -4.08
CA ASP A 162 -21.95 19.21 -4.39
C ASP A 162 -20.46 19.24 -4.04
N GLY A 163 -19.77 18.12 -4.18
CA GLY A 163 -18.35 18.00 -3.91
C GLY A 163 -17.70 16.84 -4.66
N ILE A 164 -16.39 16.69 -4.46
CA ILE A 164 -15.60 15.58 -4.96
C ILE A 164 -14.46 15.34 -3.97
N PHE A 165 -14.05 14.08 -3.79
CA PHE A 165 -12.81 13.80 -3.06
C PHE A 165 -11.59 14.19 -3.90
N THR A 166 -10.60 14.80 -3.25
CA THR A 166 -9.33 15.19 -3.88
C THR A 166 -8.18 14.50 -3.17
N SER A 167 -6.98 14.59 -3.75
CA SER A 167 -5.74 14.14 -3.10
C SER A 167 -5.40 14.92 -1.82
N GLY A 168 -5.99 16.10 -1.61
CA GLY A 168 -5.78 16.95 -0.45
C GLY A 168 -6.05 18.42 -0.76
N GLY A 169 -5.82 19.29 0.21
CA GLY A 169 -6.19 20.72 0.11
C GLY A 169 -5.40 21.57 -0.91
N THR A 170 -4.34 21.03 -1.52
CA THR A 170 -3.54 21.75 -2.53
C THR A 170 -4.11 21.65 -3.95
N GLN A 171 -4.78 20.52 -4.27
CA GLN A 171 -5.40 20.28 -5.57
C GLN A 171 -6.60 21.22 -5.78
#